data_AF-A0A0B0PDJ4-F1
#
_entry.id   AF-A0A0B0PDJ4-F1
#
_cell.length_a   1.000
_cell.length_b   1.000
_cell.length_c   1.000
_cell.angle_alpha   90.00
_cell.angle_beta   90.00
_cell.angle_gamma   90.00
#
_symmetry.space_group_name_H-M   'P 1'
#
loop_
_entity.id
_entity.type
_entity.pdbx_description
1 polymer ?
#
loop_
_entity_poly.entity_id
_entity_poly.type
_entity_poly.pdbx_seq_one_letter_code
_entity_poly.pdbx_strand_id
1 'polypeptide(L)'
;MEEEFVVNQERLKPQEEKAEEDRSKVDDLRGSSMSVGNLEELIGENHAIVSSLVRPEYYVGFCLVGLLQDDVDPMVSVMKVEKAPLESYVDIEGLDAQIQEIKEVVELPLTHPELYEDIGIKLPKGVILYGEPRTDKTLLAKVVANSTSGTFLCVVGSELIQKYLGDGPKLVRELFRVADDLSP
;
A
#
# COMPACT_ATOMS: atom_id res chain seq x y z
N MET A 1 -15.71 23.86 28.15
CA MET A 1 -15.10 23.16 27.01
C MET A 1 -13.74 22.58 27.39
N GLU A 2 -12.83 23.37 27.98
CA GLU A 2 -11.55 22.86 28.52
C GLU A 2 -11.72 21.94 29.74
N GLU A 3 -12.61 22.27 30.68
CA GLU A 3 -12.87 21.42 31.86
C GLU A 3 -13.47 20.05 31.50
N GLU A 4 -14.37 19.99 30.51
CA GLU A 4 -14.91 18.71 30.01
C GLU A 4 -13.83 17.88 29.29
N PHE A 5 -12.86 18.53 28.64
CA PHE A 5 -11.74 17.85 27.97
C PHE A 5 -10.79 17.20 28.99
N VAL A 6 -10.50 17.89 30.09
CA VAL A 6 -9.66 17.38 31.19
C VAL A 6 -10.36 16.22 31.91
N VAL A 7 -11.66 16.33 32.20
CA VAL A 7 -12.43 15.26 32.84
C VAL A 7 -12.56 14.02 31.93
N ASN A 8 -12.72 14.21 30.61
CA ASN A 8 -12.71 13.09 29.66
C ASN A 8 -11.32 12.45 29.54
N GLN A 9 -10.23 13.23 29.54
CA GLN A 9 -8.87 12.68 29.60
C GLN A 9 -8.63 11.88 30.89
N GLU A 10 -9.06 12.37 32.05
CA GLU A 10 -8.89 11.66 33.31
C GLU A 10 -9.74 10.38 33.42
N ARG A 11 -10.89 10.32 32.72
CA ARG A 11 -11.70 9.10 32.62
C ARG A 11 -11.14 8.06 31.64
N LEU A 12 -10.42 8.50 30.60
CA LEU A 12 -9.77 7.62 29.61
C LEU A 12 -8.48 7.00 30.15
N LYS A 13 -7.69 7.74 30.94
CA LYS A 13 -6.44 7.27 31.58
C LYS A 13 -6.55 5.89 32.27
N PRO A 14 -7.53 5.61 33.14
CA PRO A 14 -7.64 4.31 33.79
C PRO A 14 -8.03 3.16 32.84
N GLN A 15 -8.66 3.46 31.69
CA GLN A 15 -8.92 2.46 30.66
C GLN A 15 -7.66 2.16 29.83
N GLU A 16 -6.87 3.19 29.50
CA GLU A 16 -5.57 3.03 28.84
C GLU A 16 -4.57 2.26 29.71
N GLU A 17 -4.48 2.61 31.00
CA GLU A 17 -3.56 1.97 31.95
C GLU A 17 -3.91 0.49 32.18
N LYS A 18 -5.21 0.17 32.25
CA LYS A 18 -5.68 -1.23 32.32
C LYS A 18 -5.42 -1.99 31.02
N ALA A 19 -5.59 -1.35 29.86
CA ALA A 19 -5.31 -1.97 28.57
C ALA A 19 -3.80 -2.23 28.39
N GLU A 20 -2.95 -1.35 28.89
CA GLU A 20 -1.50 -1.49 28.88
C GLU A 20 -1.03 -2.59 29.85
N GLU A 21 -1.64 -2.70 31.03
CA GLU A 21 -1.40 -3.81 31.96
C GLU A 21 -1.81 -5.17 31.35
N ASP A 22 -2.97 -5.23 30.68
CA ASP A 22 -3.44 -6.43 29.99
C ASP A 22 -2.54 -6.79 28.79
N ARG A 23 -2.00 -5.79 28.07
CA ARG A 23 -1.03 -5.99 26.98
C ARG A 23 0.29 -6.55 27.50
N SER A 24 0.79 -6.04 28.63
CA SER A 24 2.00 -6.57 29.27
C SER A 24 1.85 -8.04 29.65
N LYS A 25 0.69 -8.44 30.20
CA LYS A 25 0.41 -9.85 30.53
C LYS A 25 0.39 -10.75 29.30
N VAL A 26 -0.10 -10.25 28.16
CA VAL A 26 -0.09 -10.98 26.90
C VAL A 26 1.34 -11.15 26.38
N ASP A 27 2.19 -10.13 26.48
CA ASP A 27 3.59 -10.23 26.06
C ASP A 27 4.39 -11.22 26.94
N ASP A 28 4.10 -11.26 28.24
CA ASP A 28 4.66 -12.28 29.16
C ASP A 28 4.25 -13.70 28.76
N LEU A 29 3.00 -13.90 28.31
CA LEU A 29 2.49 -15.20 27.83
C LEU A 29 3.07 -15.60 26.47
N ARG A 30 3.33 -14.64 25.58
CA ARG A 30 3.95 -14.86 24.26
C ARG A 30 5.42 -15.27 24.37
N GLY A 31 6.09 -14.80 25.41
CA GLY A 31 7.50 -15.05 25.64
C GLY A 31 8.42 -14.24 24.70
N SER A 32 9.72 -14.30 24.96
CA SER A 32 10.71 -13.41 24.31
C SER A 32 11.09 -13.85 22.89
N SER A 33 10.88 -15.12 22.54
CA SER A 33 11.26 -15.69 21.25
C SER A 33 10.02 -16.20 20.52
N MET A 34 9.61 -15.51 19.46
CA MET A 34 8.53 -15.95 18.60
C MET A 34 9.09 -16.63 17.36
N SER A 35 8.50 -17.77 16.98
CA SER A 35 8.78 -18.43 15.71
C SER A 35 7.73 -18.05 14.67
N VAL A 36 8.17 -17.70 13.46
CA VAL A 36 7.27 -17.42 12.34
C VAL A 36 6.98 -18.72 11.58
N GLY A 37 5.70 -18.91 11.23
CA GLY A 37 5.22 -20.04 10.44
C GLY A 37 4.08 -19.58 9.52
N ASN A 38 3.73 -20.42 8.56
CA ASN A 38 2.60 -20.15 7.66
C ASN A 38 1.33 -20.76 8.25
N LEU A 39 0.23 -20.03 8.16
CA LEU A 39 -1.10 -20.54 8.48
C LEU A 39 -1.58 -21.41 7.32
N GLU A 40 -1.84 -22.69 7.58
CA GLU A 40 -2.36 -23.62 6.57
C GLU A 40 -3.90 -23.66 6.64
N GLU A 41 -4.46 -23.86 7.84
CA GLU A 41 -5.90 -24.03 8.03
C GLU A 41 -6.37 -23.52 9.40
N LEU A 42 -7.58 -22.96 9.45
CA LEU A 42 -8.27 -22.62 10.70
C LEU A 42 -9.21 -23.77 11.09
N ILE A 43 -9.05 -24.28 12.31
CA ILE A 43 -9.85 -25.38 12.84
C ILE A 43 -10.74 -24.88 13.97
N GLY A 44 -12.01 -24.61 13.64
CA GLY A 44 -12.98 -24.06 14.59
C GLY A 44 -12.64 -22.62 14.98
N GLU A 45 -13.02 -22.23 16.21
CA GLU A 45 -12.90 -20.83 16.65
C GLU A 45 -11.54 -20.51 17.28
N ASN A 46 -10.85 -21.50 17.87
CA ASN A 46 -9.70 -21.27 18.74
C ASN A 46 -8.43 -22.05 18.34
N HIS A 47 -8.44 -22.78 17.23
CA HIS A 47 -7.28 -23.57 16.81
C HIS A 47 -6.96 -23.37 15.33
N ALA A 48 -5.70 -23.60 15.00
CA ALA A 48 -5.16 -23.47 13.65
C ALA A 48 -4.07 -24.52 13.42
N ILE A 49 -3.91 -24.91 12.16
CA ILE A 49 -2.77 -25.70 11.70
C ILE A 49 -1.76 -24.73 11.11
N VAL A 50 -0.54 -24.76 11.63
CA VAL A 50 0.58 -23.91 11.19
C VAL A 50 1.76 -24.76 10.74
N SER A 51 2.38 -24.39 9.63
CA SER A 51 3.60 -25.02 9.13
C SER A 51 4.82 -24.15 9.43
N SER A 52 5.97 -24.79 9.68
CA SER A 52 7.25 -24.10 9.92
C SER A 52 8.25 -24.49 8.84
N LEU A 53 9.28 -23.66 8.61
CA LEU A 53 10.28 -23.84 7.55
C LEU A 53 11.06 -25.17 7.59
N VAL A 54 11.04 -25.89 8.72
CA VAL A 54 11.92 -27.05 8.98
C VAL A 54 11.16 -28.35 9.28
N ARG A 55 9.87 -28.32 9.65
CA ARG A 55 9.16 -29.44 10.34
C ARG A 55 7.65 -29.45 10.00
N PRO A 56 6.96 -30.61 10.18
CA PRO A 56 5.57 -30.79 9.72
C PRO A 56 4.57 -29.95 10.52
N GLU A 57 3.39 -29.78 9.93
CA GLU A 57 2.20 -29.08 10.43
C GLU A 57 1.93 -29.29 11.94
N TYR A 58 1.77 -28.21 12.69
CA TYR A 58 1.43 -28.20 14.11
C TYR A 58 0.00 -27.70 14.33
N TYR A 59 -0.74 -28.39 15.18
CA TYR A 59 -2.03 -27.92 15.69
C TYR A 59 -1.81 -27.02 16.90
N VAL A 60 -2.12 -25.73 16.77
CA VAL A 60 -1.87 -24.70 17.77
C VAL A 60 -3.15 -23.92 18.11
N GLY A 61 -3.22 -23.38 19.33
CA GLY A 61 -4.32 -22.51 19.76
C GLY A 61 -4.10 -21.05 19.33
N PHE A 62 -5.16 -20.37 18.88
CA PHE A 62 -5.10 -19.00 18.32
C PHE A 62 -4.59 -17.96 19.33
N CYS A 63 -4.80 -18.18 20.64
CA CYS A 63 -4.32 -17.28 21.70
C CYS A 63 -2.79 -17.13 21.76
N LEU A 64 -2.03 -18.07 21.17
CA LEU A 64 -0.56 -18.08 21.18
C LEU A 64 0.04 -17.50 19.89
N VAL A 65 -0.78 -17.15 18.90
CA VAL A 65 -0.32 -16.75 17.57
C VAL A 65 -0.59 -15.26 17.38
N GLY A 66 0.48 -14.46 17.26
CA GLY A 66 0.36 -13.12 16.70
C GLY A 66 0.26 -13.23 15.17
N LEU A 67 -0.72 -12.57 14.56
CA LEU A 67 -0.74 -12.41 13.12
C LEU A 67 0.32 -11.36 12.75
N LEU A 68 1.30 -11.76 11.96
CA LEU A 68 2.17 -10.81 11.29
C LEU A 68 1.32 -10.16 10.17
N GLN A 69 1.29 -8.82 10.13
CA GLN A 69 0.63 -8.12 9.03
C GLN A 69 1.36 -8.42 7.71
N ASP A 70 0.61 -8.40 6.61
CA ASP A 70 1.03 -8.86 5.28
C ASP A 70 2.49 -8.53 4.95
N ASP A 71 3.28 -9.59 4.75
CA ASP A 71 4.60 -9.54 4.12
C ASP A 71 4.40 -9.11 2.67
N VAL A 72 4.41 -7.80 2.43
CA VAL A 72 4.63 -7.26 1.09
C VAL A 72 6.04 -7.59 0.68
N ASP A 73 6.19 -8.12 -0.54
CA ASP A 73 7.51 -8.46 -1.05
C ASP A 73 8.41 -7.21 -0.99
N PRO A 74 9.61 -7.29 -0.39
CA PRO A 74 10.50 -6.13 -0.25
C PRO A 74 10.82 -5.51 -1.60
N MET A 75 10.77 -6.28 -2.69
CA MET A 75 10.97 -5.78 -4.04
C MET A 75 9.90 -4.79 -4.50
N VAL A 76 8.64 -4.97 -4.07
CA VAL A 76 7.56 -4.01 -4.36
C VAL A 76 7.72 -2.75 -3.50
N SER A 77 8.22 -2.89 -2.28
CA SER A 77 8.54 -1.73 -1.43
C SER A 77 9.62 -0.84 -2.04
N VAL A 78 10.59 -1.42 -2.77
CA VAL A 78 11.61 -0.65 -3.52
C VAL A 78 11.02 0.13 -4.70
N MET A 79 9.91 -0.33 -5.28
CA MET A 79 9.21 0.35 -6.39
C MET A 79 8.38 1.55 -5.91
N LYS A 80 8.08 1.62 -4.62
CA LYS A 80 7.42 2.76 -4.00
C LYS A 80 8.36 3.94 -3.95
N VAL A 81 7.96 5.04 -4.58
CA VAL A 81 8.74 6.26 -4.57
C VAL A 81 8.38 7.06 -3.32
N GLU A 82 9.26 7.07 -2.32
CA GLU A 82 9.02 7.79 -1.05
C GLU A 82 9.06 9.32 -1.18
N LYS A 83 9.74 9.84 -2.20
CA LYS A 83 9.84 11.29 -2.44
C LYS A 83 9.19 11.66 -3.76
N ALA A 84 8.18 12.52 -3.68
CA ALA A 84 7.68 13.22 -4.84
C ALA A 84 8.86 13.93 -5.55
N PRO A 85 9.00 13.76 -6.88
CA PRO A 85 10.02 14.46 -7.64
C PRO A 85 9.80 15.97 -7.55
N LEU A 86 10.89 16.75 -7.57
CA LEU A 86 10.85 18.21 -7.37
C LEU A 86 10.33 18.99 -8.60
N GLU A 87 10.08 18.30 -9.70
CA GLU A 87 9.72 18.90 -10.98
C GLU A 87 8.24 19.28 -11.00
N SER A 88 7.95 20.42 -11.62
CA SER A 88 6.62 21.01 -11.72
C SER A 88 6.20 21.16 -13.19
N TYR A 89 4.92 21.45 -13.45
CA TYR A 89 4.45 21.70 -14.81
C TYR A 89 5.12 22.91 -15.47
N VAL A 90 5.73 23.80 -14.68
CA VAL A 90 6.44 24.98 -15.18
C VAL A 90 7.75 24.58 -15.88
N ASP A 91 8.30 23.42 -15.54
CA ASP A 91 9.55 22.93 -16.12
C ASP A 91 9.34 22.27 -17.51
N ILE A 92 8.09 22.11 -17.94
CA ILE A 92 7.73 21.53 -19.25
C ILE A 92 7.25 22.64 -20.18
N GLU A 93 7.99 22.90 -21.26
CA GLU A 93 7.62 23.89 -22.27
C GLU A 93 7.11 23.22 -23.56
N GLY A 94 6.06 23.79 -24.18
CA GLY A 94 5.62 23.43 -25.54
C GLY A 94 4.75 22.16 -25.67
N LEU A 95 4.30 21.58 -24.55
CA LEU A 95 3.48 20.36 -24.50
C LEU A 95 2.12 20.59 -23.81
N ASP A 96 1.59 21.81 -23.87
CA ASP A 96 0.40 22.24 -23.12
C ASP A 96 -0.84 21.37 -23.39
N ALA A 97 -1.05 20.97 -24.66
CA ALA A 97 -2.18 20.13 -25.04
C ALA A 97 -2.11 18.73 -24.42
N GLN A 98 -0.92 18.12 -24.43
CA GLN A 98 -0.68 16.79 -23.87
C GLN A 98 -0.74 16.81 -22.33
N ILE A 99 -0.23 17.88 -21.71
CA ILE A 99 -0.35 18.09 -20.27
C ILE A 99 -1.83 18.15 -19.87
N GLN A 100 -2.64 18.91 -20.62
CA GLN A 100 -4.07 19.04 -20.38
C GLN A 100 -4.78 17.69 -20.47
N GLU A 101 -4.51 16.89 -21.52
CA GLU A 101 -5.10 15.54 -21.65
C GLU A 101 -4.77 14.62 -20.47
N ILE A 102 -3.52 14.64 -19.98
CA ILE A 102 -3.12 13.79 -18.84
C ILE A 102 -3.77 14.26 -17.55
N LYS A 103 -3.88 15.58 -17.34
CA LYS A 103 -4.59 16.16 -16.18
C LYS A 103 -6.05 15.75 -16.17
N GLU A 104 -6.71 15.76 -17.33
CA GLU A 104 -8.10 15.31 -17.46
C GLU A 104 -8.29 13.81 -17.16
N VAL A 105 -7.25 12.99 -17.36
CA VAL A 105 -7.32 11.55 -17.08
C VAL A 105 -6.92 11.20 -15.65
N VAL A 106 -5.97 11.92 -15.05
CA VAL A 106 -5.40 11.55 -13.74
C VAL A 106 -5.89 12.46 -12.61
N GLU A 107 -5.86 13.78 -12.82
CA GLU A 107 -6.14 14.77 -11.77
C GLU A 107 -7.63 15.10 -11.66
N LEU A 108 -8.30 15.25 -12.81
CA LEU A 108 -9.71 15.62 -12.87
C LEU A 108 -10.65 14.59 -12.20
N PRO A 109 -10.45 13.27 -12.36
CA PRO A 109 -11.31 12.29 -11.68
C PRO A 109 -11.10 12.23 -10.16
N LEU A 110 -9.91 12.60 -9.68
CA LEU A 110 -9.60 12.65 -8.25
C LEU A 110 -10.13 13.93 -7.59
N THR A 111 -10.17 15.03 -8.32
CA THR A 111 -10.62 16.34 -7.80
C THR A 111 -12.12 16.57 -7.95
N HIS A 112 -12.73 16.12 -9.06
CA HIS A 112 -14.13 16.36 -9.41
C HIS A 112 -14.80 15.10 -9.97
N PRO A 113 -15.06 14.08 -9.14
CA PRO A 113 -15.76 12.87 -9.57
C PRO A 113 -17.20 13.15 -10.03
N GLU A 114 -17.86 14.20 -9.51
CA GLU A 114 -19.25 14.55 -9.85
C GLU A 114 -19.46 14.79 -11.35
N LEU A 115 -18.46 15.33 -12.06
CA LEU A 115 -18.54 15.62 -13.49
C LEU A 115 -18.72 14.34 -14.32
N TYR A 116 -18.14 13.22 -13.87
CA TYR A 116 -18.25 11.94 -14.56
C TYR A 116 -19.57 11.23 -14.24
N GLU A 117 -20.07 11.40 -13.01
CA GLU A 117 -21.36 10.85 -12.58
C GLU A 117 -22.55 11.52 -13.31
N ASP A 118 -22.54 12.84 -13.42
CA ASP A 118 -23.60 13.61 -14.10
C ASP A 118 -23.71 13.27 -15.59
N ILE A 119 -22.57 13.01 -16.23
CA ILE A 119 -22.49 12.66 -17.66
C ILE A 119 -22.75 11.14 -17.86
N GLY A 120 -22.62 10.33 -16.81
CA GLY A 120 -22.81 8.88 -16.86
C GLY A 120 -21.72 8.13 -17.63
N ILE A 121 -20.51 8.71 -17.71
CA ILE A 121 -19.36 8.11 -18.40
C ILE A 121 -18.41 7.43 -17.41
N LYS A 122 -17.77 6.35 -17.87
CA LYS A 122 -16.76 5.66 -17.06
C LYS A 122 -15.44 6.44 -17.07
N LEU A 123 -14.78 6.50 -15.91
CA LEU A 123 -13.46 7.09 -15.78
C LEU A 123 -12.46 6.38 -16.71
N PRO A 124 -11.60 7.13 -17.42
CA PRO A 124 -10.48 6.55 -18.16
C PRO A 124 -9.52 5.84 -17.19
N LYS A 125 -9.08 4.62 -17.53
CA LYS A 125 -8.31 3.74 -16.63
C LYS A 125 -6.80 3.69 -16.89
N GLY A 126 -6.27 4.53 -17.79
CA GLY A 126 -4.84 4.55 -18.06
C GLY A 126 -4.46 5.39 -19.27
N VAL A 127 -3.19 5.79 -19.30
CA VAL A 127 -2.58 6.61 -20.36
C VAL A 127 -1.33 5.90 -20.85
N ILE A 128 -1.06 5.96 -22.16
CA ILE A 128 0.19 5.47 -22.76
C ILE A 128 0.89 6.67 -23.41
N LEU A 129 2.13 6.92 -22.99
CA LEU A 129 2.99 7.96 -23.58
C LEU A 129 3.94 7.32 -24.61
N TYR A 130 3.82 7.71 -25.88
CA TYR A 130 4.65 7.21 -26.97
C TYR A 130 5.15 8.34 -27.87
N GLY A 131 6.20 8.09 -28.66
CA GLY A 131 6.85 9.10 -29.53
C GLY A 131 8.37 8.90 -29.61
N GLU A 132 9.08 9.88 -30.16
CA GLU A 132 10.55 9.87 -30.25
C GLU A 132 11.23 9.87 -28.86
N PRO A 133 12.44 9.32 -28.74
CA PRO A 133 13.23 9.49 -27.50
C PRO A 133 13.53 10.98 -27.25
N ARG A 134 13.76 11.36 -25.99
CA ARG A 134 14.10 12.74 -25.58
C ARG A 134 12.97 13.77 -25.67
N THR A 135 11.71 13.31 -25.61
CA THR A 135 10.48 14.15 -25.61
C THR A 135 9.86 14.27 -24.21
N ASP A 136 10.69 14.25 -23.16
CA ASP A 136 10.29 14.51 -21.76
C ASP A 136 9.12 13.68 -21.20
N LYS A 137 8.77 12.54 -21.83
CA LYS A 137 7.71 11.63 -21.33
C LYS A 137 7.93 11.18 -19.89
N THR A 138 9.18 10.87 -19.54
CA THR A 138 9.56 10.48 -18.18
C THR A 138 9.44 11.66 -17.22
N LEU A 139 9.73 12.87 -17.69
CA LEU A 139 9.58 14.12 -16.92
C LEU A 139 8.09 14.39 -16.63
N LEU A 140 7.25 14.26 -17.66
CA LEU A 140 5.81 14.44 -17.57
C LEU A 140 5.17 13.50 -16.55
N ALA A 141 5.57 12.22 -16.54
CA ALA A 141 5.10 11.25 -15.55
C ALA A 141 5.51 11.64 -14.11
N LYS A 142 6.73 12.15 -13.91
CA LYS A 142 7.21 12.63 -12.61
C LYS A 142 6.42 13.86 -12.14
N VAL A 143 6.22 14.84 -13.00
CA VAL A 143 5.48 16.05 -12.68
C VAL A 143 4.03 15.72 -12.27
N VAL A 144 3.37 14.82 -13.01
CA VAL A 144 2.02 14.34 -12.68
C VAL A 144 1.99 13.63 -11.34
N ALA A 145 3.01 12.82 -11.04
CA ALA A 145 3.17 12.17 -9.74
C ALA A 145 3.40 13.16 -8.59
N ASN A 146 4.01 14.31 -8.85
CA ASN A 146 4.19 15.37 -7.85
C ASN A 146 2.88 16.16 -7.61
N SER A 147 2.11 16.42 -8.68
CA SER A 147 0.82 17.10 -8.58
C SER A 147 -0.24 16.25 -7.87
N THR A 148 -0.21 14.94 -8.11
CA THR A 148 -1.13 14.00 -7.49
C THR A 148 -0.62 13.65 -6.09
N SER A 149 -1.37 13.97 -5.04
CA SER A 149 -1.03 13.61 -3.64
C SER A 149 -1.25 12.11 -3.34
N GLY A 150 -0.98 11.24 -4.31
CA GLY A 150 -1.16 9.79 -4.23
C GLY A 150 0.16 9.05 -4.13
N THR A 151 0.09 7.75 -3.80
CA THR A 151 1.28 6.89 -3.82
C THR A 151 1.74 6.68 -5.26
N PHE A 152 3.00 7.02 -5.56
CA PHE A 152 3.60 6.78 -6.87
C PHE A 152 4.43 5.49 -6.86
N LEU A 153 4.07 4.56 -7.73
CA LEU A 153 4.80 3.32 -7.99
C LEU A 153 5.50 3.43 -9.34
N CYS A 154 6.83 3.32 -9.35
CA CYS A 154 7.61 3.37 -10.57
C CYS A 154 8.26 2.01 -10.82
N VAL A 155 8.01 1.43 -11.99
CA VAL A 155 8.56 0.13 -12.36
C VAL A 155 9.17 0.22 -13.76
N VAL A 156 10.41 -0.24 -13.88
CA VAL A 156 11.05 -0.38 -15.19
C VAL A 156 10.67 -1.74 -15.78
N GLY A 157 10.24 -1.79 -17.04
CA GLY A 157 9.78 -3.05 -17.66
C GLY A 157 10.81 -4.20 -17.63
N SER A 158 12.10 -3.89 -17.54
CA SER A 158 13.16 -4.89 -17.34
C SER A 158 13.12 -5.58 -15.98
N GLU A 159 12.58 -4.93 -14.94
CA GLU A 159 12.45 -5.48 -13.58
C GLU A 159 11.39 -6.58 -13.50
N LEU A 160 10.42 -6.57 -14.42
CA LEU A 160 9.39 -7.60 -14.51
C LEU A 160 9.92 -8.92 -15.09
N ILE A 161 11.10 -8.92 -15.71
CA ILE A 161 11.71 -10.10 -16.30
C ILE A 161 12.60 -10.78 -15.26
N GLN A 162 12.14 -11.92 -14.75
CA GLN A 162 12.84 -12.69 -13.73
C GLN A 162 13.52 -13.93 -14.31
N LYS A 163 14.64 -14.33 -13.68
CA LYS A 163 15.42 -15.53 -14.08
C LYS A 163 14.65 -16.82 -13.80
N TYR A 164 13.84 -16.84 -12.74
CA TYR A 164 13.08 -18.01 -12.33
C TYR A 164 11.69 -18.01 -12.95
N LEU A 165 11.24 -19.19 -13.36
CA LEU A 165 9.93 -19.38 -13.95
C LEU A 165 8.85 -19.17 -12.89
N GLY A 166 7.90 -18.28 -13.17
CA GLY A 166 6.77 -17.98 -12.28
C GLY A 166 6.95 -16.75 -11.39
N ASP A 167 8.19 -16.30 -11.17
CA ASP A 167 8.46 -15.11 -10.35
C ASP A 167 7.98 -13.82 -11.03
N GLY A 168 8.10 -13.71 -12.35
CA GLY A 168 7.60 -12.55 -13.10
C GLY A 168 6.09 -12.31 -12.89
N PRO A 169 5.22 -13.28 -13.21
CA PRO A 169 3.79 -13.17 -12.95
C PRO A 169 3.42 -12.98 -11.48
N LYS A 170 4.18 -13.58 -10.55
CA LYS A 170 3.99 -13.39 -9.10
C LYS A 170 4.22 -11.93 -8.71
N LEU A 171 5.34 -11.35 -9.15
CA LEU A 171 5.70 -9.95 -8.90
C LEU A 171 4.64 -8.99 -9.45
N VAL A 172 4.12 -9.24 -10.66
CA VAL A 172 3.06 -8.40 -11.25
C VAL A 172 1.80 -8.43 -10.37
N ARG A 173 1.40 -9.59 -9.86
CA ARG A 173 0.23 -9.69 -8.96
C ARG A 173 0.44 -8.94 -7.66
N GLU A 174 1.60 -9.12 -7.04
CA GLU A 174 1.97 -8.42 -5.81
C GLU A 174 2.02 -6.90 -6.02
N LEU A 175 2.57 -6.42 -7.14
CA LEU A 175 2.60 -5.00 -7.49
C LEU A 175 1.19 -4.40 -7.53
N PHE A 176 0.24 -5.05 -8.20
CA PHE A 176 -1.14 -4.57 -8.25
C PHE A 176 -1.87 -4.71 -6.92
N ARG A 177 -1.57 -5.74 -6.11
CA ARG A 177 -2.11 -5.90 -4.76
C ARG A 177 -1.70 -4.72 -3.87
N VAL A 178 -0.40 -4.41 -3.85
CA VAL A 178 0.15 -3.27 -3.09
C VAL A 178 -0.38 -1.93 -3.61
N ALA A 179 -0.58 -1.80 -4.93
CA ALA A 179 -1.19 -0.59 -5.49
C ALA A 179 -2.63 -0.39 -5.00
N ASP A 180 -3.42 -1.47 -4.91
CA ASP A 180 -4.79 -1.46 -4.40
C ASP A 180 -4.81 -1.12 -2.89
N ASP A 181 -3.93 -1.74 -2.11
CA ASP A 181 -3.79 -1.49 -0.66
C ASP A 181 -3.36 -0.04 -0.33
N LEU A 182 -2.61 0.60 -1.24
CA LEU A 182 -2.07 1.96 -1.09
C LEU A 182 -2.87 3.03 -1.86
N SER A 183 -4.00 2.67 -2.47
CA SER A 183 -4.81 3.60 -3.26
C SER A 183 -5.52 4.63 -2.36
N PRO A 184 -5.48 5.93 -2.70
CA PRO A 184 -6.59 6.84 -2.45
C PRO A 184 -7.76 6.59 -3.42
#